data_AF-A0A537VNP9-F1
#
_entry.id   AF-A0A537VNP9-F1
#
_cell.length_a   1.000
_cell.length_b   1.000
_cell.length_c   1.000
_cell.angle_alpha   90.00
_cell.angle_beta   90.00
_cell.angle_gamma   90.00
#
_symmetry.space_group_name_H-M   'P 1'
#
loop_
_entity.id
_entity.type
_entity.pdbx_description
1 polymer ?
#
loop_
_entity_poly.entity_id
_entity_poly.type
_entity_poly.pdbx_seq_one_letter_code
_entity_poly.pdbx_strand_id
1 'polypeptide(L)'
;MMEAAFFDLDKTIIARSSALVFGKPFYKEGLISRSHIVKGIYAQLVYQLVGADENKMDRMRAALLELTKGWDKARVSQLVRDTLEELIDPIIFEEALELIEEHRAAGRRVFIVSSSAEEIVKPLAEYLGVPNVIATRAK
;
A
#
# COMPACT_ATOMS: atom_id res chain seq x y z
N MET A 1 -25.98 16.11 9.41
CA MET A 1 -24.58 16.54 9.21
C MET A 1 -23.95 15.58 8.21
N MET A 2 -23.07 16.03 7.31
CA MET A 2 -22.39 15.11 6.39
C MET A 2 -21.11 14.60 7.06
N GLU A 3 -21.07 13.31 7.38
CA GLU A 3 -19.97 12.68 8.12
C GLU A 3 -19.17 11.73 7.21
N ALA A 4 -17.91 11.48 7.58
CA ALA A 4 -17.04 10.53 6.91
C ALA A 4 -16.17 9.78 7.91
N ALA A 5 -15.79 8.55 7.55
CA ALA A 5 -14.87 7.70 8.29
C ALA A 5 -13.66 7.39 7.41
N PHE A 6 -12.47 7.43 8.01
CA PHE A 6 -11.20 7.27 7.33
C PHE A 6 -10.45 6.11 7.98
N PHE A 7 -10.04 5.16 7.17
CA PHE A 7 -9.32 3.98 7.60
C PHE A 7 -7.93 3.97 6.96
N ASP A 8 -6.91 3.76 7.77
CA ASP A 8 -5.61 3.36 7.22
C ASP A 8 -5.68 1.90 6.73
N LEU A 9 -4.76 1.52 5.85
CA LEU A 9 -4.70 0.18 5.27
C LEU A 9 -3.75 -0.72 6.07
N ASP A 10 -2.46 -0.39 6.05
CA ASP A 10 -1.39 -1.25 6.55
C ASP A 10 -1.44 -1.31 8.08
N LYS A 11 -1.48 -2.51 8.65
CA LYS A 11 -1.63 -2.73 10.11
C LYS A 11 -2.91 -2.14 10.72
N THR A 12 -3.89 -1.80 9.89
CA THR A 12 -5.19 -1.25 10.32
C THR A 12 -6.36 -2.04 9.74
N ILE A 13 -6.48 -2.13 8.41
CA ILE A 13 -7.44 -3.04 7.75
C ILE A 13 -6.82 -4.41 7.53
N ILE A 14 -5.53 -4.45 7.20
CA ILE A 14 -4.77 -5.69 7.02
C ILE A 14 -3.68 -5.81 8.08
N ALA A 15 -3.41 -7.01 8.58
CA ALA A 15 -2.46 -7.26 9.67
C ALA A 15 -0.98 -7.05 9.30
N ARG A 16 -0.68 -6.83 8.02
CA ARG A 16 0.68 -6.70 7.49
C ARG A 16 0.81 -5.46 6.61
N SER A 17 2.05 -5.06 6.32
CA SER A 17 2.27 -4.02 5.32
C SER A 17 2.03 -4.57 3.92
N SER A 18 1.18 -3.91 3.14
CA SER A 18 0.88 -4.23 1.75
C SER A 18 2.15 -4.26 0.87
N ALA A 19 3.07 -3.31 1.07
CA ALA A 19 4.34 -3.28 0.34
C ALA A 19 5.18 -4.56 0.55
N LEU A 20 5.14 -5.14 1.76
CA LEU A 20 5.86 -6.38 2.07
C LEU A 20 5.13 -7.61 1.52
N VAL A 21 3.79 -7.62 1.57
CA VAL A 21 2.96 -8.72 1.07
C VAL A 21 3.16 -8.90 -0.44
N PHE A 22 3.09 -7.80 -1.20
CA PHE A 22 3.24 -7.85 -2.66
C PHE A 22 4.69 -7.90 -3.15
N GLY A 23 5.68 -7.73 -2.28
CA GLY A 23 7.09 -7.74 -2.68
C GLY A 23 7.53 -9.04 -3.38
N LYS A 24 7.05 -10.21 -2.93
CA LYS A 24 7.38 -11.50 -3.54
C LYS A 24 6.69 -11.68 -4.92
N PRO A 25 5.37 -11.44 -5.07
CA PRO A 25 4.72 -11.40 -6.38
C PRO A 25 5.42 -10.45 -7.36
N PHE A 26 5.73 -9.23 -6.94
CA PHE A 26 6.37 -8.23 -7.81
C PHE A 26 7.77 -8.66 -8.24
N TYR A 27 8.52 -9.35 -7.39
CA TYR A 27 9.81 -9.92 -7.78
C TYR A 27 9.66 -11.06 -8.80
N LYS A 28 8.69 -11.97 -8.60
CA LYS A 28 8.44 -13.09 -9.52
C LYS A 28 8.05 -12.61 -10.92
N GLU A 29 7.26 -11.54 -10.99
CA GLU A 29 6.78 -10.94 -12.25
C GLU A 29 7.78 -9.95 -12.87
N GLY A 30 9.00 -9.84 -12.32
CA GLY A 30 10.07 -8.99 -12.86
C GLY A 30 9.88 -7.49 -12.65
N LEU A 31 8.83 -7.07 -11.92
CA LEU A 31 8.59 -5.67 -11.54
C LEU A 31 9.63 -5.18 -10.53
N ILE A 32 10.08 -6.07 -9.64
CA ILE A 32 11.21 -5.80 -8.74
C ILE A 32 12.39 -6.65 -9.21
N SER A 33 13.50 -6.00 -9.59
CA SER A 33 14.75 -6.71 -9.86
C SER A 33 15.59 -6.88 -8.59
N ARG A 34 16.57 -7.80 -8.62
CA ARG A 34 17.53 -8.00 -7.52
C ARG A 34 18.24 -6.71 -7.11
N SER A 35 18.55 -5.82 -8.05
CA SER A 35 19.22 -4.54 -7.75
C SER A 35 18.30 -3.58 -7.00
N HIS A 36 16.98 -3.63 -7.24
CA HIS A 36 15.99 -2.85 -6.49
C HIS A 36 15.91 -3.32 -5.03
N ILE A 37 15.89 -4.63 -4.80
CA ILE A 37 15.87 -5.21 -3.44
C ILE A 37 17.12 -4.80 -2.66
N VAL A 38 18.31 -4.92 -3.28
CA VAL A 38 19.57 -4.54 -2.63
C VAL A 38 19.59 -3.05 -2.28
N LYS A 39 19.14 -2.18 -3.19
CA LYS A 39 19.01 -0.74 -2.92
C LYS A 39 18.01 -0.44 -1.79
N GLY A 40 16.88 -1.14 -1.75
CA GLY A 40 15.87 -1.01 -0.69
C GLY A 40 16.40 -1.43 0.69
N ILE A 41 17.12 -2.56 0.77
CA ILE A 41 17.77 -3.02 2.00
C ILE A 41 18.83 -2.02 2.46
N TYR A 42 19.65 -1.51 1.54
CA TYR A 42 20.63 -0.47 1.84
C TYR A 42 19.97 0.80 2.39
N ALA A 43 18.89 1.26 1.76
CA ALA A 43 18.12 2.42 2.23
C ALA A 43 17.56 2.19 3.65
N GLN A 44 17.01 1.00 3.93
CA GLN A 44 16.51 0.65 5.25
C GLN A 44 17.62 0.63 6.32
N LEU A 45 18.80 0.11 6.01
CA LEU A 45 19.95 0.11 6.92
C LEU A 45 20.46 1.52 7.20
N VAL A 46 20.56 2.36 6.17
CA VAL A 46 20.91 3.78 6.32
C VAL A 46 19.89 4.51 7.20
N TYR A 47 18.59 4.22 7.02
CA TYR A 47 17.53 4.79 7.84
C TYR A 47 17.69 4.41 9.32
N GLN A 48 17.95 3.14 9.62
CA GLN A 48 18.13 2.66 10.99
C GLN A 48 19.41 3.20 11.66
N LEU A 49 20.49 3.38 10.89
CA LEU A 49 21.79 3.80 11.43
C LEU A 49 21.91 5.31 11.65
N VAL A 50 21.28 6.12 10.81
CA VAL A 50 21.58 7.57 10.75
C VAL A 50 20.59 8.41 11.56
N GLY A 51 19.34 7.95 11.74
CA GLY A 51 18.29 8.83 12.26
C GLY A 51 17.98 9.98 11.27
N ALA A 52 16.72 10.41 11.21
CA ALA A 52 16.22 11.27 10.13
C ALA A 52 16.78 12.71 10.19
N ASP A 53 17.85 12.97 9.44
CA ASP A 53 18.20 14.31 8.96
C ASP A 53 17.40 14.59 7.67
N GLU A 54 16.70 15.74 7.58
CA GLU A 54 15.74 16.06 6.50
C GLU A 54 16.36 15.91 5.11
N ASN A 55 17.58 16.41 4.93
CA ASN A 55 18.30 16.37 3.65
C ASN A 55 18.65 14.95 3.19
N LYS A 56 18.85 14.01 4.12
CA LYS A 56 19.12 12.60 3.80
C LYS A 56 17.82 11.85 3.55
N MET A 57 16.75 12.21 4.26
CA MET A 57 15.43 11.63 4.08
C MET A 57 14.88 11.92 2.68
N ASP A 58 15.04 13.14 2.17
CA ASP A 58 14.57 13.49 0.82
C ASP A 58 15.36 12.76 -0.27
N ARG A 59 16.68 12.60 -0.11
CA ARG A 59 17.48 11.78 -1.04
C ARG A 59 17.08 10.31 -1.00
N MET A 60 16.76 9.78 0.18
CA MET A 60 16.32 8.41 0.34
C MET A 60 14.93 8.19 -0.28
N ARG A 61 13.99 9.11 -0.04
CA ARG A 61 12.68 9.11 -0.70
C ARG A 61 12.83 9.17 -2.21
N ALA A 62 13.67 10.07 -2.73
CA ALA A 62 13.94 10.17 -4.17
C ALA A 62 14.54 8.86 -4.72
N ALA A 63 15.48 8.24 -3.99
CA ALA A 63 16.08 6.97 -4.39
C ALA A 63 15.05 5.83 -4.41
N LEU A 64 14.14 5.77 -3.42
CA LEU A 64 13.05 4.79 -3.36
C LEU A 64 12.00 5.02 -4.45
N LEU A 65 11.69 6.28 -4.78
CA LEU A 65 10.80 6.63 -5.89
C LEU A 65 11.42 6.27 -7.26
N GLU A 66 12.75 6.39 -7.41
CA GLU A 66 13.44 5.89 -8.61
C GLU A 66 13.36 4.36 -8.72
N LEU A 67 13.14 3.61 -7.63
CA LEU A 67 12.96 2.16 -7.69
C LEU A 67 11.61 1.74 -8.30
N THR A 68 10.61 2.61 -8.23
CA THR A 68 9.28 2.37 -8.81
C THR A 68 9.11 3.02 -10.18
N LYS A 69 10.14 3.72 -10.66
CA LYS A 69 10.13 4.40 -11.95
C LYS A 69 10.17 3.38 -13.10
N GLY A 70 9.23 3.55 -14.04
CA GLY A 70 9.08 2.65 -15.18
C GLY A 70 8.20 1.42 -14.90
N TRP A 71 7.59 1.31 -13.71
CA TRP A 71 6.55 0.31 -13.49
C TRP A 71 5.33 0.61 -14.34
N ASP A 72 4.85 -0.40 -15.05
CA ASP A 72 3.54 -0.33 -15.69
C ASP A 72 2.47 -0.41 -14.61
N LYS A 73 1.80 0.73 -14.37
CA LYS A 73 0.73 0.87 -13.38
C LYS A 73 -0.39 -0.13 -13.60
N ALA A 74 -0.76 -0.39 -14.86
CA ALA A 74 -1.80 -1.36 -15.18
C ALA A 74 -1.35 -2.78 -14.84
N ARG A 75 -0.09 -3.12 -15.11
CA ARG A 75 0.47 -4.43 -14.75
C ARG A 75 0.52 -4.63 -13.23
N VAL A 76 0.94 -3.62 -12.48
CA VAL A 76 0.96 -3.65 -11.00
C VAL A 76 -0.44 -3.87 -10.46
N SER A 77 -1.41 -3.05 -10.89
CA SER A 77 -2.79 -3.20 -10.43
C SER A 77 -3.41 -4.54 -10.80
N GLN A 78 -3.11 -5.08 -11.98
CA GLN A 78 -3.59 -6.41 -12.36
C GLN A 78 -3.02 -7.50 -11.45
N LEU A 79 -1.71 -7.49 -11.23
CA LEU A 79 -1.05 -8.46 -10.36
C LEU A 79 -1.56 -8.39 -8.92
N VAL A 80 -1.84 -7.19 -8.42
CA VAL A 80 -2.47 -7.00 -7.11
C VAL A 80 -3.82 -7.71 -7.10
N ARG A 81 -4.71 -7.43 -8.07
CA ARG A 81 -6.04 -8.08 -8.18
C ARG A 81 -5.93 -9.61 -8.18
N ASP A 82 -5.00 -10.14 -8.99
CA ASP A 82 -4.82 -11.58 -9.17
C ASP A 82 -4.34 -12.29 -7.90
N THR A 83 -3.85 -11.55 -6.91
CA THR A 83 -3.26 -12.12 -5.68
C THR A 83 -3.98 -11.70 -4.39
N LEU A 84 -5.12 -10.99 -4.49
CA LEU A 84 -5.87 -10.53 -3.31
C LEU A 84 -6.38 -11.69 -2.46
N GLU A 85 -7.10 -12.64 -3.05
CA GLU A 85 -7.68 -13.78 -2.30
C GLU A 85 -6.59 -14.62 -1.60
N GLU A 86 -5.45 -14.86 -2.27
CA GLU A 86 -4.36 -15.66 -1.70
C GLU A 86 -3.61 -14.92 -0.59
N LEU A 87 -3.34 -13.62 -0.76
CA LEU A 87 -2.37 -12.89 0.05
C LEU A 87 -3.00 -11.92 1.05
N ILE A 88 -4.19 -11.40 0.75
CA ILE A 88 -4.86 -10.35 1.52
C ILE A 88 -5.95 -10.95 2.39
N ASP A 89 -6.85 -11.79 1.87
CA ASP A 89 -7.94 -12.38 2.68
C ASP A 89 -7.49 -12.98 4.01
N PRO A 90 -6.40 -13.77 4.07
CA PRO A 90 -5.99 -14.42 5.32
C PRO A 90 -5.46 -13.44 6.38
N ILE A 91 -5.25 -12.18 6.02
CA ILE A 91 -4.66 -11.15 6.89
C ILE A 91 -5.57 -9.94 7.05
N ILE A 92 -6.80 -9.94 6.55
CA ILE A 92 -7.77 -8.88 6.84
C ILE A 92 -8.20 -9.01 8.30
N PHE A 93 -8.31 -7.88 9.00
CA PHE A 93 -8.98 -7.84 10.30
C PHE A 93 -10.49 -7.87 10.09
N GLU A 94 -11.16 -8.90 10.59
CA GLU A 94 -12.62 -9.03 10.51
C GLU A 94 -13.31 -7.84 11.18
N GLU A 95 -12.77 -7.36 12.30
CA GLU A 95 -13.28 -6.20 13.03
C GLU A 95 -13.20 -4.91 12.20
N ALA A 96 -12.22 -4.80 11.29
CA ALA A 96 -12.13 -3.67 10.39
C ALA A 96 -13.24 -3.70 9.34
N LEU A 97 -13.61 -4.89 8.85
CA LEU A 97 -14.74 -5.06 7.93
C LEU A 97 -16.07 -4.72 8.60
N GLU A 98 -16.27 -5.21 9.82
CA GLU A 98 -17.45 -4.90 10.63
C GLU A 98 -17.59 -3.40 10.86
N LEU A 99 -16.51 -2.72 11.24
CA LEU A 99 -16.52 -1.28 11.50
C LEU A 99 -16.76 -0.48 10.22
N ILE A 100 -16.18 -0.89 9.08
CA ILE A 100 -16.47 -0.29 7.77
C ILE A 100 -17.97 -0.37 7.46
N GLU A 101 -18.58 -1.54 7.63
CA GLU A 101 -19.99 -1.74 7.36
C GLU A 101 -20.89 -0.99 8.35
N GLU A 102 -20.50 -0.88 9.62
CA GLU A 102 -21.20 -0.02 10.60
C GLU A 102 -21.25 1.44 10.14
N HIS A 103 -20.10 2.00 9.71
CA HIS A 103 -20.06 3.36 9.20
C HIS A 103 -20.89 3.55 7.92
N ARG A 104 -20.92 2.55 7.03
CA ARG A 104 -21.78 2.57 5.83
C ARG A 104 -23.26 2.51 6.19
N ALA A 105 -23.65 1.64 7.09
CA ALA A 105 -25.02 1.50 7.57
C ALA A 105 -25.50 2.79 8.27
N ALA A 106 -24.60 3.51 8.93
CA ALA A 106 -24.87 4.83 9.51
C ALA A 106 -24.95 5.97 8.46
N GLY A 107 -24.82 5.67 7.16
CA GLY A 107 -24.89 6.66 6.07
C GLY A 107 -23.64 7.54 5.93
N ARG A 108 -22.52 7.15 6.53
CA ARG A 108 -21.25 7.90 6.46
C ARG A 108 -20.48 7.50 5.19
N ARG A 109 -19.73 8.44 4.64
CA ARG A 109 -18.79 8.13 3.56
C ARG A 109 -17.55 7.45 4.13
N VAL A 110 -17.17 6.31 3.59
CA VAL A 110 -15.96 5.59 3.99
C VAL A 110 -14.84 5.83 3.00
N PHE A 111 -13.64 6.09 3.51
CA PHE A 111 -12.40 6.29 2.76
C PHE A 111 -11.31 5.37 3.28
N ILE A 112 -10.54 4.77 2.37
CA ILE A 112 -9.23 4.21 2.70
C ILE A 112 -8.16 5.26 2.39
N VAL A 113 -7.32 5.57 3.38
CA VAL A 113 -6.23 6.55 3.28
C VAL A 113 -4.92 5.84 3.58
N SER A 114 -4.02 5.71 2.61
CA SER A 114 -2.79 4.95 2.79
C SER A 114 -1.58 5.65 2.17
N SER A 115 -0.41 5.41 2.77
CA SER A 115 0.88 5.83 2.20
C SER A 115 1.40 4.89 1.10
N SER A 116 0.78 3.73 0.92
CA SER A 116 1.07 2.81 -0.18
C SER A 116 0.66 3.37 -1.54
N ALA A 117 1.23 2.81 -2.61
CA ALA A 117 0.96 3.23 -3.97
C ALA A 117 -0.51 3.01 -4.35
N GLU A 118 -1.10 3.96 -5.08
CA GLU A 118 -2.49 3.89 -5.55
C GLU A 118 -2.78 2.61 -6.32
N GLU A 119 -1.82 2.12 -7.09
CA GLU A 119 -1.92 0.91 -7.90
C GLU A 119 -2.09 -0.36 -7.04
N ILE A 120 -1.76 -0.30 -5.74
CA ILE A 120 -1.98 -1.35 -4.74
C ILE A 120 -3.27 -1.09 -3.95
N VAL A 121 -3.45 0.13 -3.45
CA VAL A 121 -4.54 0.46 -2.53
C VAL A 121 -5.89 0.40 -3.24
N LYS A 122 -5.97 0.88 -4.49
CA LYS A 122 -7.25 0.97 -5.22
C LYS A 122 -7.86 -0.41 -5.52
N PRO A 123 -7.13 -1.40 -6.07
CA PRO A 123 -7.68 -2.75 -6.24
C PRO A 123 -8.15 -3.39 -4.93
N LEU A 124 -7.39 -3.18 -3.84
CA LEU A 124 -7.74 -3.71 -2.53
C LEU A 124 -8.99 -3.04 -1.98
N ALA A 125 -9.12 -1.71 -2.09
CA ALA A 125 -10.33 -0.99 -1.68
C ALA A 125 -11.56 -1.43 -2.48
N GLU A 126 -11.43 -1.62 -3.79
CA GLU A 126 -12.51 -2.15 -4.65
C GLU A 126 -12.94 -3.55 -4.21
N TYR A 127 -11.96 -4.41 -3.87
CA TYR A 127 -12.22 -5.74 -3.34
C TYR A 127 -12.95 -5.73 -1.99
N LEU A 128 -12.61 -4.78 -1.12
CA LEU A 128 -13.32 -4.54 0.16
C LEU A 128 -14.65 -3.80 -0.01
N GLY A 129 -15.05 -3.44 -1.24
CA GLY A 129 -16.27 -2.69 -1.49
C GLY A 129 -16.23 -1.24 -1.00
N VAL A 130 -15.05 -0.66 -0.77
CA VAL A 130 -14.85 0.74 -0.35
C VAL A 130 -14.47 1.60 -1.57
N PRO A 131 -15.37 2.49 -2.05
CA PRO A 131 -15.16 3.18 -3.32
C PRO A 131 -14.21 4.38 -3.25
N ASN A 132 -13.99 4.96 -2.07
CA ASN A 132 -13.17 6.17 -1.93
C ASN A 132 -11.77 5.84 -1.42
N VAL A 133 -10.75 6.29 -2.14
CA VAL A 133 -9.34 6.02 -1.83
C VAL A 133 -8.52 7.30 -1.92
N ILE A 134 -7.63 7.49 -0.95
CA ILE A 134 -6.55 8.47 -0.97
C ILE A 134 -5.25 7.70 -0.79
N ALA A 135 -4.40 7.70 -1.81
CA ALA A 135 -3.17 6.92 -1.82
C ALA A 135 -2.01 7.71 -2.43
N THR A 136 -0.78 7.24 -2.20
CA THR A 136 0.41 7.84 -2.78
C THR A 136 0.40 7.64 -4.30
N ARG A 137 0.58 8.74 -5.03
CA ARG A 137 0.68 8.73 -6.50
C ARG A 137 2.09 9.13 -6.91
N ALA A 138 2.77 8.27 -7.66
CA ALA A 138 3.99 8.65 -8.35
C ALA A 138 3.63 9.67 -9.46
N LYS A 139 4.30 10.82 -9.43
CA LYS A 139 4.21 11.88 -10.46
C LYS A 139 5.04 11.51 -11.68
#